data_AF-A0A4P2QI32-F1
#
_entry.id   AF-A0A4P2QI32-F1
#
_cell.length_a   1.000
_cell.length_b   1.000
_cell.length_c   1.000
_cell.angle_alpha   90.00
_cell.angle_beta   90.00
_cell.angle_gamma   90.00
#
_symmetry.space_group_name_H-M   'P 1'
#
loop_
_entity.id
_entity.type
_entity.pdbx_description
1 polymer ?
#
loop_
_entity_poly.entity_id
_entity_poly.type
_entity_poly.pdbx_seq_one_letter_code
_entity_poly.pdbx_strand_id
1 'polypeptide(L)'
;MAKQATDFDRWVKIAAKSERTDNPLNIPYDIAVREAVVAAAFVKKYWEPDGDRPGLKRVKSRLPASSSEELLSIVHAVQEAQTRLLLIVDPAVADLGERARFVVDELESALEFLLDDDVDEPADAQLARIKEFHAQDGQRSSALSQALRDYAGLAESLKDRLVEADEAFDVRVIAEARKLAEDLQRRALEAAPEAGASAAATTIRNQLLRLMVERVGAIRKAAAHVFRRHPEIAREVTSAYERRRRAAARREKARKATEAGQANGKPAEANGKPAAAPAPTTPGPTTP
;
A
#
# COMPACT_ATOMS: atom_id res chain seq x y z
N MET A 1 -32.61 -7.70 29.44
CA MET A 1 -32.02 -8.65 28.48
C MET A 1 -30.54 -8.32 28.36
N ALA A 2 -29.63 -9.27 28.62
CA ALA A 2 -28.20 -9.03 28.51
C ALA A 2 -27.85 -8.77 27.03
N LYS A 3 -27.26 -7.60 26.72
CA LYS A 3 -26.78 -7.27 25.38
C LYS A 3 -25.77 -8.36 24.98
N GLN A 4 -26.04 -9.11 23.91
CA GLN A 4 -25.04 -10.03 23.35
C GLN A 4 -23.76 -9.22 23.09
N ALA A 5 -22.63 -9.70 23.62
CA ALA A 5 -21.35 -9.06 23.41
C ALA A 5 -21.07 -9.02 21.90
N THR A 6 -20.77 -7.85 21.38
CA THR A 6 -20.44 -7.68 19.96
C THR A 6 -19.11 -8.37 19.64
N ASP A 7 -18.89 -8.72 18.38
CA ASP A 7 -17.58 -9.24 17.93
C ASP A 7 -16.44 -8.29 18.33
N PHE A 8 -16.68 -6.98 18.29
CA PHE A 8 -15.78 -5.97 18.82
C PHE A 8 -15.42 -6.20 20.29
N ASP A 9 -16.41 -6.34 21.18
CA ASP A 9 -16.17 -6.54 22.62
C ASP A 9 -15.39 -7.83 22.90
N ARG A 10 -15.66 -8.88 22.12
CA ARG A 10 -14.92 -10.15 22.19
C ARG A 10 -13.45 -9.93 21.85
N TRP A 11 -13.16 -9.27 20.73
CA TRP A 11 -11.78 -9.09 20.26
C TRP A 11 -11.00 -8.10 21.11
N VAL A 12 -11.63 -7.04 21.62
CA VAL A 12 -11.00 -6.12 22.58
C VAL A 12 -10.51 -6.87 23.81
N LYS A 13 -11.34 -7.76 24.40
CA LYS A 13 -10.94 -8.57 25.56
C LYS A 13 -9.77 -9.50 25.25
N ILE A 14 -9.71 -10.06 24.04
CA ILE A 14 -8.61 -10.93 23.62
C ILE A 14 -7.33 -10.12 23.39
N ALA A 15 -7.44 -8.98 22.70
CA ALA A 15 -6.33 -8.11 22.35
C ALA A 15 -5.72 -7.42 23.59
N ALA A 16 -6.53 -7.13 24.61
CA ALA A 16 -6.10 -6.54 25.88
C ALA A 16 -5.09 -7.41 26.66
N LYS A 17 -4.95 -8.69 26.31
CA LYS A 17 -3.91 -9.57 26.87
C LYS A 17 -2.51 -9.21 26.39
N SER A 18 -2.38 -8.40 25.33
CA SER A 18 -1.11 -7.89 24.87
C SER A 18 -0.69 -6.67 25.67
N GLU A 19 0.47 -6.73 26.33
CA GLU A 19 1.07 -5.59 27.03
C GLU A 19 1.59 -4.51 26.07
N ARG A 20 1.71 -4.84 24.78
CA ARG A 20 2.19 -3.93 23.74
C ARG A 20 1.06 -3.05 23.21
N THR A 21 1.23 -1.74 23.35
CA THR A 21 0.27 -0.73 22.94
C THR A 21 0.77 0.14 21.78
N ASP A 22 1.98 -0.11 21.29
CA ASP A 22 2.58 0.54 20.13
C ASP A 22 1.89 0.15 18.82
N ASN A 23 1.86 1.06 17.84
CA ASN A 23 1.32 0.77 16.51
C ASN A 23 2.16 -0.35 15.85
N PRO A 24 1.57 -1.51 15.54
CA PRO A 24 2.32 -2.68 15.07
C PRO A 24 2.58 -2.67 13.56
N LEU A 25 2.05 -1.68 12.82
CA LEU A 25 2.09 -1.65 11.36
C LEU A 25 3.40 -1.04 10.85
N ASN A 26 4.03 -1.75 9.91
CA ASN A 26 5.18 -1.25 9.12
C ASN A 26 4.78 -0.89 7.68
N ILE A 27 3.48 -0.95 7.40
CA ILE A 27 2.82 -0.67 6.12
C ILE A 27 1.57 0.19 6.42
N PRO A 28 1.00 0.86 5.42
CA PRO A 28 -0.23 1.62 5.62
C PRO A 28 -1.39 0.83 6.22
N TYR A 29 -2.26 1.52 6.96
CA TYR A 29 -3.45 0.93 7.58
C TYR A 29 -4.35 0.20 6.57
N ASP A 30 -4.74 0.87 5.48
CA ASP A 30 -5.67 0.30 4.49
C ASP A 30 -5.07 -0.89 3.75
N ILE A 31 -3.76 -0.84 3.50
CA ILE A 31 -3.02 -1.96 2.92
C ILE A 31 -2.99 -3.13 3.91
N ALA A 32 -2.73 -2.89 5.19
CA ALA A 32 -2.73 -3.94 6.22
C ALA A 32 -4.10 -4.62 6.34
N VAL A 33 -5.18 -3.84 6.32
CA VAL A 33 -6.56 -4.35 6.34
C VAL A 33 -6.86 -5.17 5.09
N ARG A 34 -6.53 -4.67 3.90
CA ARG A 34 -6.70 -5.38 2.62
C ARG A 34 -5.92 -6.70 2.62
N GLU A 35 -4.68 -6.70 3.11
CA GLU A 35 -3.87 -7.92 3.22
C GLU A 35 -4.44 -8.94 4.21
N ALA A 36 -5.08 -8.48 5.29
CA ALA A 36 -5.76 -9.38 6.22
C ALA A 36 -6.98 -10.05 5.57
N VAL A 37 -7.77 -9.29 4.78
CA VAL A 37 -8.90 -9.85 4.01
C VAL A 37 -8.40 -10.89 2.99
N VAL A 38 -7.32 -10.59 2.26
CA VAL A 38 -6.70 -11.55 1.33
C VAL A 38 -6.23 -12.81 2.07
N ALA A 39 -5.63 -12.67 3.25
CA ALA A 39 -5.20 -13.82 4.05
C ALA A 39 -6.38 -14.68 4.53
N ALA A 40 -7.50 -14.08 4.92
CA ALA A 40 -8.71 -14.82 5.26
C ALA A 40 -9.25 -15.60 4.04
N ALA A 41 -9.39 -14.92 2.90
CA ALA A 41 -9.82 -15.54 1.65
C ALA A 41 -8.89 -16.70 1.23
N PHE A 42 -7.58 -16.54 1.43
CA PHE A 42 -6.58 -17.59 1.19
C PHE A 42 -6.84 -18.84 2.04
N VAL A 43 -7.13 -18.69 3.33
CA VAL A 43 -7.45 -19.83 4.21
C VAL A 43 -8.68 -20.57 3.69
N LYS A 44 -9.75 -19.83 3.33
CA LYS A 44 -10.97 -20.41 2.78
C LYS A 44 -10.73 -21.16 1.47
N LYS A 45 -9.95 -20.57 0.55
CA LYS A 45 -9.62 -21.12 -0.78
C LYS A 45 -8.80 -22.40 -0.69
N TYR A 46 -7.85 -22.46 0.24
CA TYR A 46 -6.82 -23.52 0.30
C TYR A 46 -6.94 -24.44 1.51
N TRP A 47 -8.14 -24.52 2.12
CA TRP A 47 -8.35 -25.34 3.31
C TRP A 47 -8.19 -26.84 3.04
N GLU A 48 -8.97 -27.37 2.10
CA GLU A 48 -8.93 -28.78 1.71
C GLU A 48 -7.83 -29.04 0.66
N PRO A 49 -7.24 -30.24 0.63
CA PRO A 49 -6.35 -30.65 -0.45
C PRO A 49 -7.10 -30.80 -1.77
N ASP A 50 -6.38 -30.71 -2.89
CA ASP A 50 -6.94 -30.78 -4.24
C ASP A 50 -5.92 -31.44 -5.20
N GLY A 51 -6.17 -32.68 -5.58
CA GLY A 51 -5.19 -33.50 -6.31
C GLY A 51 -3.85 -33.58 -5.58
N ASP A 52 -2.78 -33.25 -6.28
CA ASP A 52 -1.41 -33.23 -5.71
C ASP A 52 -1.12 -32.00 -4.83
N ARG A 53 -2.02 -31.01 -4.81
CA ARG A 53 -1.89 -29.80 -3.99
C ARG A 53 -2.30 -30.09 -2.53
N PRO A 54 -1.42 -29.88 -1.53
CA PRO A 54 -1.77 -30.08 -0.13
C PRO A 54 -2.77 -29.01 0.37
N GLY A 55 -3.56 -29.32 1.39
CA GLY A 55 -4.47 -28.36 2.04
C GLY A 55 -3.98 -27.85 3.39
N LEU A 56 -4.40 -26.66 3.80
CA LEU A 56 -4.11 -26.07 5.12
C LEU A 56 -4.68 -26.90 6.29
N LYS A 57 -5.69 -27.73 6.06
CA LYS A 57 -6.26 -28.67 7.04
C LYS A 57 -5.21 -29.56 7.71
N ARG A 58 -4.07 -29.82 7.04
CA ARG A 58 -2.96 -30.61 7.61
C ARG A 58 -2.31 -29.95 8.83
N VAL A 59 -2.44 -28.64 8.98
CA VAL A 59 -1.93 -27.87 10.13
C VAL A 59 -3.06 -27.35 11.03
N LYS A 60 -4.23 -28.02 11.05
CA LYS A 60 -5.41 -27.61 11.83
C LYS A 60 -5.16 -27.38 13.33
N SER A 61 -4.15 -28.03 13.91
CA SER A 61 -3.75 -27.83 15.32
C SER A 61 -3.08 -26.48 15.57
N ARG A 62 -2.53 -25.84 14.54
CA ARG A 62 -1.90 -24.51 14.59
C ARG A 62 -2.72 -23.43 13.90
N LEU A 63 -3.53 -23.80 12.93
CA LEU A 63 -4.42 -22.90 12.19
C LEU A 63 -5.81 -23.56 12.07
N PRO A 64 -6.75 -23.28 13.00
CA PRO A 64 -8.10 -23.85 12.97
C PRO A 64 -8.87 -23.51 11.68
N ALA A 65 -9.90 -24.29 11.34
CA ALA A 65 -10.76 -24.01 10.18
C ALA A 65 -11.47 -22.64 10.29
N SER A 66 -11.81 -22.23 11.53
CA SER A 66 -12.41 -20.94 11.84
C SER A 66 -11.48 -19.75 11.59
N SER A 67 -10.18 -19.96 11.30
CA SER A 67 -9.21 -18.86 11.16
C SER A 67 -9.59 -17.84 10.09
N SER A 68 -10.29 -18.26 9.03
CA SER A 68 -10.79 -17.33 8.01
C SER A 68 -11.85 -16.40 8.58
N GLU A 69 -12.88 -16.95 9.23
CA GLU A 69 -14.00 -16.20 9.80
C GLU A 69 -13.55 -15.34 10.98
N GLU A 70 -12.68 -15.89 11.84
CA GLU A 70 -12.08 -15.15 12.95
C GLU A 70 -11.27 -13.94 12.45
N LEU A 71 -10.46 -14.11 11.39
CA LEU A 71 -9.69 -12.99 10.85
C LEU A 71 -10.58 -11.90 10.24
N LEU A 72 -11.66 -12.26 9.53
CA LEU A 72 -12.63 -11.27 9.04
C LEU A 72 -13.34 -10.53 10.19
N SER A 73 -13.73 -11.26 11.24
CA SER A 73 -14.32 -10.66 12.44
C SER A 73 -13.33 -9.71 13.16
N ILE A 74 -12.03 -10.07 13.22
CA ILE A 74 -10.97 -9.18 13.71
C ILE A 74 -10.82 -7.94 12.83
N VAL A 75 -10.86 -8.08 11.50
CA VAL A 75 -10.80 -6.95 10.56
C VAL A 75 -11.92 -5.96 10.83
N HIS A 76 -13.15 -6.45 11.01
CA HIS A 76 -14.29 -5.58 11.36
C HIS A 76 -14.06 -4.86 12.69
N ALA A 77 -13.56 -5.55 13.72
CA ALA A 77 -13.24 -4.93 15.01
C ALA A 77 -12.13 -3.87 14.91
N VAL A 78 -11.12 -4.09 14.06
CA VAL A 78 -10.05 -3.11 13.76
C VAL A 78 -10.63 -1.87 13.06
N GLN A 79 -11.52 -2.04 12.10
CA GLN A 79 -12.19 -0.94 11.39
C GLN A 79 -13.08 -0.13 12.34
N GLU A 80 -13.81 -0.81 13.21
CA GLU A 80 -14.61 -0.16 14.24
C GLU A 80 -13.75 0.61 15.24
N ALA A 81 -12.63 0.04 15.71
CA ALA A 81 -11.71 0.74 16.61
C ALA A 81 -11.09 1.98 15.96
N GLN A 82 -10.72 1.88 14.69
CA GLN A 82 -10.20 3.00 13.91
C GLN A 82 -11.26 4.09 13.75
N THR A 83 -12.50 3.72 13.42
CA THR A 83 -13.62 4.65 13.30
C THR A 83 -13.87 5.38 14.63
N ARG A 84 -13.96 4.64 15.73
CA ARG A 84 -14.14 5.21 17.08
C ARG A 84 -13.00 6.16 17.46
N LEU A 85 -11.75 5.83 17.10
CA LEU A 85 -10.61 6.71 17.33
C LEU A 85 -10.75 8.00 16.51
N LEU A 86 -11.06 7.91 15.22
CA LEU A 86 -11.22 9.06 14.34
C LEU A 86 -12.33 10.00 14.82
N LEU A 87 -13.46 9.46 15.28
CA LEU A 87 -14.55 10.27 15.87
C LEU A 87 -14.09 11.09 17.09
N ILE A 88 -13.07 10.64 17.82
CA ILE A 88 -12.52 11.34 18.99
C ILE A 88 -11.44 12.34 18.59
N VAL A 89 -10.51 11.96 17.72
CA VAL A 89 -9.33 12.77 17.42
C VAL A 89 -9.50 13.73 16.26
N ASP A 90 -10.50 13.47 15.42
CA ASP A 90 -10.64 14.13 14.13
C ASP A 90 -12.09 14.05 13.61
N PRO A 91 -13.05 14.67 14.34
CA PRO A 91 -14.47 14.61 14.00
C PRO A 91 -14.76 15.16 12.59
N ALA A 92 -13.89 16.02 12.05
CA ALA A 92 -13.99 16.51 10.68
C ALA A 92 -13.99 15.38 9.64
N VAL A 93 -13.27 14.28 9.89
CA VAL A 93 -13.25 13.09 9.02
C VAL A 93 -14.58 12.35 9.03
N ALA A 94 -15.34 12.42 10.12
CA ALA A 94 -16.66 11.80 10.20
C ALA A 94 -17.63 12.44 9.20
N ASP A 95 -17.59 13.76 9.09
CA ASP A 95 -18.53 14.53 8.29
C ASP A 95 -18.13 14.61 6.81
N LEU A 96 -16.84 14.82 6.54
CA LEU A 96 -16.35 15.12 5.19
C LEU A 96 -15.44 14.02 4.62
N GLY A 97 -15.00 13.07 5.46
CA GLY A 97 -13.96 12.12 5.09
C GLY A 97 -14.40 11.09 4.06
N GLU A 98 -15.67 10.69 4.02
CA GLU A 98 -16.18 9.78 2.96
C GLU A 98 -16.11 10.47 1.59
N ARG A 99 -16.67 11.68 1.48
CA ARG A 99 -16.65 12.44 0.23
C ARG A 99 -15.23 12.82 -0.18
N ALA A 100 -14.37 13.18 0.77
CA ALA A 100 -12.97 13.48 0.51
C ALA A 100 -12.22 12.26 -0.07
N ARG A 101 -12.42 11.06 0.48
CA ARG A 101 -11.81 9.83 -0.06
C ARG A 101 -12.31 9.52 -1.46
N PHE A 102 -13.63 9.61 -1.69
CA PHE A 102 -14.19 9.45 -3.03
C PHE A 102 -13.53 10.40 -4.03
N VAL A 103 -13.40 11.68 -3.70
CA VAL A 103 -12.78 12.67 -4.59
C VAL A 103 -11.29 12.39 -4.83
N VAL A 104 -10.56 11.90 -3.83
CA VAL A 104 -9.16 11.44 -4.01
C VAL A 104 -9.11 10.26 -4.98
N ASP A 105 -9.96 9.24 -4.79
CA ASP A 105 -9.99 8.04 -5.64
C ASP A 105 -10.33 8.39 -7.10
N GLU A 106 -11.31 9.28 -7.34
CA GLU A 106 -11.67 9.74 -8.68
C GLU A 106 -10.51 10.48 -9.36
N LEU A 107 -9.85 11.40 -8.65
CA LEU A 107 -8.71 12.14 -9.19
C LEU A 107 -7.51 11.23 -9.45
N GLU A 108 -7.20 10.31 -8.54
CA GLU A 108 -6.13 9.33 -8.73
C GLU A 108 -6.42 8.44 -9.94
N SER A 109 -7.64 7.90 -10.07
CA SER A 109 -8.02 7.04 -11.18
C SER A 109 -7.93 7.76 -12.53
N ALA A 110 -8.39 9.02 -12.61
CA ALA A 110 -8.33 9.79 -13.85
C ALA A 110 -6.87 10.11 -14.25
N LEU A 111 -6.03 10.45 -13.26
CA LEU A 111 -4.60 10.69 -13.48
C LEU A 111 -3.84 9.42 -13.87
N GLU A 112 -4.15 8.28 -13.26
CA GLU A 112 -3.59 6.98 -13.66
C GLU A 112 -3.98 6.64 -15.09
N PHE A 113 -5.26 6.77 -15.45
CA PHE A 113 -5.73 6.46 -16.79
C PHE A 113 -5.06 7.34 -17.86
N LEU A 114 -4.91 8.63 -17.60
CA LEU A 114 -4.27 9.56 -18.53
C LEU A 114 -2.77 9.26 -18.72
N LEU A 115 -2.07 8.89 -17.64
CA LEU A 115 -0.62 8.72 -17.64
C LEU A 115 -0.16 7.29 -17.96
N ASP A 116 -1.06 6.30 -17.95
CA ASP A 116 -0.78 4.93 -18.38
C ASP A 116 -0.83 4.81 -19.92
N ASP A 117 -0.12 5.70 -20.63
CA ASP A 117 -0.11 5.82 -22.10
C ASP A 117 1.19 5.26 -22.76
N ASP A 118 1.97 4.48 -22.01
CA ASP A 118 3.29 3.96 -22.37
C ASP A 118 4.36 5.05 -22.65
N VAL A 119 4.12 6.31 -22.28
CA VAL A 119 5.09 7.42 -22.38
C VAL A 119 5.59 7.84 -21.00
N ASP A 120 6.89 7.66 -20.75
CA ASP A 120 7.51 8.15 -19.51
C ASP A 120 7.64 9.69 -19.53
N GLU A 121 6.86 10.40 -18.72
CA GLU A 121 6.93 11.84 -18.57
C GLU A 121 7.10 12.30 -17.09
N PRO A 122 7.43 13.59 -16.83
CA PRO A 122 7.62 14.08 -15.45
C PRO A 122 6.37 13.93 -14.57
N ALA A 123 5.18 13.93 -15.17
CA ALA A 123 3.91 13.76 -14.49
C ALA A 123 3.77 12.36 -13.86
N ASP A 124 4.26 11.29 -14.50
CA ASP A 124 4.31 9.93 -13.93
C ASP A 124 5.08 9.90 -12.63
N ALA A 125 6.28 10.50 -12.66
CA ALA A 125 7.14 10.56 -11.50
C ALA A 125 6.48 11.40 -10.39
N GLN A 126 5.69 12.42 -10.73
CA GLN A 126 4.96 13.22 -9.76
C GLN A 126 3.79 12.44 -9.15
N LEU A 127 2.97 11.78 -9.96
CA LEU A 127 1.88 10.92 -9.48
C LEU A 127 2.42 9.80 -8.58
N ALA A 128 3.52 9.15 -8.97
CA ALA A 128 4.17 8.13 -8.17
C ALA A 128 4.64 8.66 -6.80
N ARG A 129 5.19 9.88 -6.74
CA ARG A 129 5.57 10.54 -5.48
C ARG A 129 4.37 10.87 -4.61
N ILE A 130 3.28 11.40 -5.20
CA ILE A 130 2.03 11.69 -4.47
C ILE A 130 1.48 10.41 -3.86
N LYS A 131 1.40 9.33 -4.65
CA LYS A 131 0.94 8.02 -4.19
C LYS A 131 1.82 7.44 -3.10
N GLU A 132 3.14 7.56 -3.20
CA GLU A 132 4.06 7.11 -2.16
C GLU A 132 3.91 7.91 -0.87
N PHE A 133 3.78 9.23 -0.98
CA PHE A 133 3.64 10.13 0.17
C PHE A 133 2.32 9.86 0.92
N HIS A 134 1.21 9.75 0.18
CA HIS A 134 -0.12 9.51 0.78
C HIS A 134 -0.41 8.05 1.09
N ALA A 135 0.47 7.13 0.69
CA ALA A 135 0.30 5.71 0.98
C ALA A 135 0.07 5.48 2.48
N GLN A 136 0.72 6.25 3.37
CA GLN A 136 0.76 5.96 4.81
C GLN A 136 -0.29 6.69 5.67
N ASP A 137 -0.93 7.74 5.14
CA ASP A 137 -1.61 8.74 5.99
C ASP A 137 -3.11 8.97 5.71
N GLY A 138 -3.77 8.23 4.83
CA GLY A 138 -5.15 8.47 4.34
C GLY A 138 -6.33 8.43 5.34
N GLN A 139 -6.09 8.49 6.65
CA GLN A 139 -7.13 8.35 7.67
C GLN A 139 -7.45 9.63 8.45
N ARG A 140 -6.57 10.65 8.46
CA ARG A 140 -6.79 11.92 9.17
C ARG A 140 -7.20 13.04 8.22
N SER A 141 -7.94 14.03 8.71
CA SER A 141 -8.39 15.22 7.97
C SER A 141 -7.23 16.03 7.42
N SER A 142 -6.14 16.17 8.17
CA SER A 142 -4.93 16.87 7.69
C SER A 142 -4.26 16.15 6.53
N ALA A 143 -4.19 14.81 6.60
CA ALA A 143 -3.63 14.00 5.53
C ALA A 143 -4.55 13.93 4.31
N LEU A 144 -5.87 13.75 4.51
CA LEU A 144 -6.86 13.83 3.44
C LEU A 144 -6.89 15.21 2.79
N SER A 145 -6.78 16.28 3.57
CA SER A 145 -6.67 17.66 3.08
C SER A 145 -5.44 17.84 2.21
N GLN A 146 -4.28 17.30 2.63
CA GLN A 146 -3.06 17.36 1.82
C GLN A 146 -3.18 16.50 0.55
N ALA A 147 -3.73 15.28 0.64
CA ALA A 147 -3.96 14.42 -0.52
C ALA A 147 -4.85 15.11 -1.56
N LEU A 148 -5.98 15.66 -1.14
CA LEU A 148 -6.88 16.43 -2.01
C LEU A 148 -6.15 17.59 -2.71
N ARG A 149 -5.27 18.31 -2.01
CA ARG A 149 -4.49 19.40 -2.63
C ARG A 149 -3.49 18.90 -3.65
N ASP A 150 -2.76 17.82 -3.33
CA ASP A 150 -1.70 17.31 -4.18
C ASP A 150 -2.29 16.70 -5.46
N TYR A 151 -3.32 15.87 -5.35
CA TYR A 151 -4.03 15.31 -6.50
C TYR A 151 -4.73 16.39 -7.32
N ALA A 152 -5.43 17.35 -6.69
CA ALA A 152 -6.06 18.46 -7.41
C ALA A 152 -5.04 19.39 -8.08
N GLY A 153 -3.84 19.54 -7.49
CA GLY A 153 -2.74 20.30 -8.08
C GLY A 153 -2.23 19.67 -9.36
N LEU A 154 -1.97 18.36 -9.33
CA LEU A 154 -1.55 17.62 -10.53
C LEU A 154 -2.67 17.58 -11.57
N ALA A 155 -3.91 17.28 -11.17
CA ALA A 155 -5.06 17.27 -12.07
C ALA A 155 -5.30 18.62 -12.75
N GLU A 156 -5.14 19.74 -12.03
CA GLU A 156 -5.24 21.06 -12.66
C GLU A 156 -4.16 21.31 -13.72
N SER A 157 -2.91 20.89 -13.46
CA SER A 157 -1.83 21.04 -14.45
C SER A 157 -2.03 20.21 -15.71
N LEU A 158 -2.86 19.15 -15.64
CA LEU A 158 -3.16 18.23 -16.73
C LEU A 158 -4.61 18.34 -17.22
N LYS A 159 -5.33 19.37 -16.79
CA LYS A 159 -6.79 19.48 -16.95
C LYS A 159 -7.26 19.33 -18.40
N ASP A 160 -6.61 20.03 -19.33
CA ASP A 160 -7.02 19.99 -20.74
C ASP A 160 -6.84 18.57 -21.33
N ARG A 161 -5.74 17.89 -20.94
CA ARG A 161 -5.47 16.50 -21.34
C ARG A 161 -6.46 15.51 -20.70
N LEU A 162 -6.85 15.74 -19.45
CA LEU A 162 -7.85 14.90 -18.77
C LEU A 162 -9.20 14.94 -19.50
N VAL A 163 -9.64 16.13 -19.92
CA VAL A 163 -10.90 16.32 -20.66
C VAL A 163 -10.82 15.72 -22.07
N GLU A 164 -9.66 15.82 -22.71
CA GLU A 164 -9.43 15.20 -24.03
C GLU A 164 -9.41 13.67 -23.95
N ALA A 165 -8.82 13.10 -22.89
CA ALA A 165 -8.71 11.66 -22.71
C ALA A 165 -10.00 10.99 -22.21
N ASP A 166 -10.82 11.70 -21.44
CA ASP A 166 -12.10 11.21 -20.93
C ASP A 166 -13.16 12.31 -20.98
N GLU A 167 -14.03 12.26 -21.99
CA GLU A 167 -15.15 13.20 -22.15
C GLU A 167 -16.14 13.18 -20.96
N ALA A 168 -16.17 12.09 -20.18
CA ALA A 168 -17.02 11.97 -19.00
C ALA A 168 -16.37 12.54 -17.73
N PHE A 169 -15.09 12.95 -17.79
CA PHE A 169 -14.39 13.51 -16.64
C PHE A 169 -15.04 14.84 -16.19
N ASP A 170 -15.58 14.84 -14.97
CA ASP A 170 -16.17 16.05 -14.39
C ASP A 170 -15.10 16.96 -13.80
N VAL A 171 -14.65 17.94 -14.60
CA VAL A 171 -13.67 18.97 -14.20
C VAL A 171 -14.00 19.66 -12.86
N ARG A 172 -15.28 19.71 -12.46
CA ARG A 172 -15.69 20.30 -11.18
C ARG A 172 -15.11 19.56 -9.98
N VAL A 173 -14.71 18.28 -10.14
CA VAL A 173 -14.09 17.48 -9.07
C VAL A 173 -12.76 18.08 -8.58
N ILE A 174 -12.03 18.80 -9.44
CA ILE A 174 -10.78 19.48 -9.08
C ILE A 174 -11.07 20.64 -8.11
N ALA A 175 -12.10 21.44 -8.39
CA ALA A 175 -12.52 22.55 -7.54
C ALA A 175 -13.14 22.04 -6.23
N GLU A 176 -13.91 20.95 -6.30
CA GLU A 176 -14.45 20.27 -5.13
C GLU A 176 -13.34 19.79 -4.20
N ALA A 177 -12.28 19.17 -4.74
CA ALA A 177 -11.15 18.69 -3.96
C ALA A 177 -10.48 19.81 -3.15
N ARG A 178 -10.24 20.96 -3.77
CA ARG A 178 -9.67 22.14 -3.07
C ARG A 178 -10.58 22.63 -1.95
N LYS A 179 -11.89 22.71 -2.20
CA LYS A 179 -12.86 23.14 -1.20
C LYS A 179 -12.91 22.16 -0.02
N LEU A 180 -12.97 20.86 -0.29
CA LEU A 180 -12.96 19.83 0.75
C LEU A 180 -11.66 19.87 1.57
N ALA A 181 -10.52 20.15 0.93
CA ALA A 181 -9.25 20.29 1.64
C ALA A 181 -9.26 21.47 2.63
N GLU A 182 -9.82 22.61 2.22
CA GLU A 182 -10.01 23.79 3.10
C GLU A 182 -10.99 23.50 4.23
N ASP A 183 -12.12 22.88 3.93
CA ASP A 183 -13.16 22.54 4.92
C ASP A 183 -12.63 21.55 5.97
N LEU A 184 -11.88 20.52 5.55
CA LEU A 184 -11.22 19.58 6.44
C LEU A 184 -10.20 20.28 7.34
N GLN A 185 -9.36 21.16 6.79
CA GLN A 185 -8.35 21.88 7.58
C GLN A 185 -9.00 22.84 8.60
N ARG A 186 -10.04 23.58 8.19
CA ARG A 186 -10.78 24.47 9.08
C ARG A 186 -11.42 23.71 10.24
N ARG A 187 -12.16 22.64 9.96
CA ARG A 187 -12.81 21.83 11.01
C ARG A 187 -11.81 21.13 11.92
N ALA A 188 -10.66 20.70 11.39
CA ALA A 188 -9.59 20.12 12.18
C ALA A 188 -9.01 21.11 13.20
N LEU A 189 -8.93 22.40 12.85
CA LEU A 189 -8.46 23.46 13.75
C LEU A 189 -9.49 23.83 14.84
N GLU A 190 -10.78 23.65 14.55
CA GLU A 190 -11.88 23.93 15.48
C GLU A 190 -12.09 22.79 16.49
N ALA A 191 -11.66 21.57 16.18
CA ALA A 191 -11.79 20.41 17.04
C ALA A 191 -10.60 20.28 18.02
N ALA A 192 -10.82 20.56 19.30
CA ALA A 192 -9.87 20.23 20.37
C ALA A 192 -10.15 18.81 20.90
N PRO A 193 -9.26 17.82 20.71
CA PRO A 193 -9.51 16.47 21.19
C PRO A 193 -9.36 16.37 22.72
N GLU A 194 -10.23 15.61 23.37
CA GLU A 194 -10.02 15.20 24.76
C GLU A 194 -8.86 14.19 24.85
N ALA A 195 -7.71 14.64 25.38
CA ALA A 195 -6.46 13.87 25.38
C ALA A 195 -6.56 12.47 26.03
N GLY A 196 -7.37 12.31 27.07
CA GLY A 196 -7.55 11.05 27.79
C GLY A 196 -8.32 9.98 26.99
N ALA A 197 -9.41 10.37 26.32
CA ALA A 197 -10.23 9.46 25.51
C ALA A 197 -9.47 8.99 24.26
N SER A 198 -8.69 9.88 23.64
CA SER A 198 -7.83 9.59 22.49
C SER A 198 -6.77 8.52 22.78
N ALA A 199 -6.11 8.60 23.95
CA ALA A 199 -5.08 7.64 24.35
C ALA A 199 -5.64 6.22 24.57
N ALA A 200 -6.80 6.12 25.21
CA ALA A 200 -7.49 4.84 25.42
C ALA A 200 -7.94 4.22 24.08
N ALA A 201 -8.56 5.01 23.21
CA ALA A 201 -9.00 4.55 21.89
C ALA A 201 -7.81 4.12 21.00
N THR A 202 -6.69 4.86 21.05
CA THR A 202 -5.46 4.51 20.33
C THR A 202 -4.89 3.18 20.82
N THR A 203 -4.88 2.97 22.14
CA THR A 203 -4.40 1.72 22.75
C THR A 203 -5.21 0.51 22.26
N ILE A 204 -6.54 0.61 22.32
CA ILE A 204 -7.45 -0.44 21.85
C ILE A 204 -7.20 -0.74 20.36
N ARG A 205 -7.11 0.30 19.53
CA ARG A 205 -6.84 0.17 18.09
C ARG A 205 -5.52 -0.53 17.82
N ASN A 206 -4.45 -0.16 18.51
CA ASN A 206 -3.14 -0.77 18.32
C ASN A 206 -3.08 -2.23 18.77
N GLN A 207 -3.73 -2.58 19.88
CA GLN A 207 -3.84 -3.96 20.35
C GLN A 207 -4.62 -4.84 19.35
N LEU A 208 -5.73 -4.35 18.79
CA LEU A 208 -6.49 -5.05 17.77
C LEU A 208 -5.70 -5.21 16.46
N LEU A 209 -4.98 -4.16 16.02
CA LEU A 209 -4.07 -4.26 14.87
C LEU A 209 -2.99 -5.32 15.10
N ARG A 210 -2.45 -5.43 16.31
CA ARG A 210 -1.41 -6.40 16.63
C ARG A 210 -1.97 -7.81 16.52
N LEU A 211 -3.15 -8.05 17.09
CA LEU A 211 -3.85 -9.33 16.97
C LEU A 211 -4.09 -9.70 15.50
N MET A 212 -4.54 -8.75 14.67
CA MET A 212 -4.73 -8.94 13.23
C MET A 212 -3.42 -9.34 12.54
N VAL A 213 -2.34 -8.58 12.77
CA VAL A 213 -1.01 -8.83 12.19
C VAL A 213 -0.46 -10.20 12.61
N GLU A 214 -0.65 -10.59 13.87
CA GLU A 214 -0.24 -11.90 14.38
C GLU A 214 -1.00 -13.05 13.68
N ARG A 215 -2.31 -12.90 13.48
CA ARG A 215 -3.13 -13.89 12.76
C ARG A 215 -2.73 -14.01 11.30
N VAL A 216 -2.51 -12.89 10.61
CA VAL A 216 -1.95 -12.87 9.25
C VAL A 216 -0.58 -13.55 9.21
N GLY A 217 0.28 -13.26 10.18
CA GLY A 217 1.60 -13.90 10.31
C GLY A 217 1.52 -15.41 10.50
N ALA A 218 0.58 -15.90 11.30
CA ALA A 218 0.34 -17.33 11.50
C ALA A 218 -0.10 -18.02 10.19
N ILE A 219 -1.02 -17.40 9.45
CA ILE A 219 -1.49 -17.90 8.14
C ILE A 219 -0.31 -17.97 7.15
N ARG A 220 0.50 -16.90 7.05
CA ARG A 220 1.67 -16.86 6.16
C ARG A 220 2.69 -17.96 6.49
N LYS A 221 2.96 -18.19 7.78
CA LYS A 221 3.85 -19.27 8.23
C LYS A 221 3.28 -20.65 7.90
N ALA A 222 1.99 -20.86 8.11
CA ALA A 222 1.30 -22.10 7.75
C ALA A 222 1.35 -22.35 6.23
N ALA A 223 1.06 -21.33 5.43
CA ALA A 223 1.11 -21.40 3.97
C ALA A 223 2.51 -21.77 3.47
N ALA A 224 3.55 -21.08 3.95
CA ALA A 224 4.94 -21.37 3.57
C ALA A 224 5.36 -22.82 3.89
N HIS A 225 4.88 -23.37 5.01
CA HIS A 225 5.16 -24.75 5.40
C HIS A 225 4.37 -25.78 4.56
N VAL A 226 3.06 -25.57 4.39
CA VAL A 226 2.17 -26.51 3.68
C VAL A 226 2.50 -26.54 2.19
N PHE A 227 2.66 -25.36 1.58
CA PHE A 227 2.93 -25.15 0.15
C PHE A 227 4.42 -25.04 -0.16
N ARG A 228 5.30 -25.65 0.64
CA ARG A 228 6.76 -25.63 0.40
C ARG A 228 7.18 -26.19 -0.97
N ARG A 229 6.35 -27.06 -1.58
CA ARG A 229 6.53 -27.61 -2.93
C ARG A 229 5.73 -26.84 -4.01
N HIS A 230 4.96 -25.83 -3.60
CA HIS A 230 4.09 -24.98 -4.43
C HIS A 230 4.28 -23.49 -4.05
N PRO A 231 5.50 -22.93 -4.21
CA PRO A 231 5.83 -21.59 -3.73
C PRO A 231 4.99 -20.47 -4.36
N GLU A 232 4.45 -20.68 -5.57
CA GLU A 232 3.50 -19.81 -6.24
C GLU A 232 2.23 -19.59 -5.43
N ILE A 233 1.71 -20.63 -4.78
CA ILE A 233 0.53 -20.54 -3.90
C ILE A 233 0.87 -19.75 -2.65
N ALA A 234 2.00 -20.06 -2.00
CA ALA A 234 2.42 -19.33 -0.80
C ALA A 234 2.62 -17.83 -1.08
N ARG A 235 2.98 -17.44 -2.30
CA ARG A 235 3.14 -16.02 -2.68
C ARG A 235 1.83 -15.25 -2.69
N GLU A 236 0.68 -15.88 -2.95
CA GLU A 236 -0.64 -15.22 -2.95
C GLU A 236 -0.95 -14.53 -1.61
N VAL A 237 -0.51 -15.09 -0.48
CA VAL A 237 -0.76 -14.55 0.86
C VAL A 237 0.38 -13.69 1.41
N THR A 238 1.49 -13.56 0.67
CA THR A 238 2.57 -12.63 1.04
C THR A 238 2.20 -11.20 0.64
N SER A 239 2.68 -10.20 1.40
CA SER A 239 2.39 -8.78 1.15
C SER A 239 2.81 -8.38 -0.27
N ALA A 240 1.84 -8.08 -1.13
CA ALA A 240 2.11 -7.57 -2.48
C ALA A 240 2.74 -6.18 -2.42
N TYR A 241 2.32 -5.36 -1.45
CA TYR A 241 2.86 -4.04 -1.17
C TYR A 241 4.36 -4.09 -0.84
N GLU A 242 4.77 -4.91 0.14
CA GLU A 242 6.19 -5.02 0.48
C GLU A 242 7.03 -5.65 -0.64
N ARG A 243 6.44 -6.53 -1.47
CA ARG A 243 7.14 -7.04 -2.66
C ARG A 243 7.39 -5.92 -3.67
N ARG A 244 6.38 -5.09 -3.96
CA ARG A 244 6.50 -3.94 -4.86
C ARG A 244 7.50 -2.92 -4.30
N ARG A 245 7.40 -2.56 -3.01
CA ARG A 245 8.35 -1.67 -2.32
C ARG A 245 9.79 -2.17 -2.39
N ARG A 246 10.03 -3.46 -2.13
CA ARG A 246 11.39 -4.05 -2.25
C ARG A 246 11.88 -4.13 -3.69
N ALA A 247 10.98 -4.30 -4.67
CA ALA A 247 11.36 -4.24 -6.08
C ALA A 247 11.74 -2.81 -6.50
N ALA A 248 10.94 -1.81 -6.10
CA ALA A 248 11.22 -0.40 -6.33
C ALA A 248 12.55 0.02 -5.69
N ALA A 249 12.78 -0.31 -4.42
CA ALA A 249 14.05 -0.02 -3.73
C ALA A 249 15.26 -0.69 -4.40
N ARG A 250 15.09 -1.90 -4.97
CA ARG A 250 16.15 -2.56 -5.75
C ARG A 250 16.43 -1.87 -7.08
N ARG A 251 15.38 -1.41 -7.78
CA ARG A 251 15.51 -0.62 -9.01
C ARG A 251 16.17 0.72 -8.75
N GLU A 252 15.78 1.41 -7.69
CA GLU A 252 16.37 2.68 -7.28
C GLU A 252 17.85 2.52 -6.88
N LYS A 253 18.18 1.47 -6.11
CA LYS A 253 19.58 1.15 -5.79
C LYS A 253 20.40 0.84 -7.05
N ALA A 254 19.83 0.12 -8.01
CA ALA A 254 20.48 -0.14 -9.29
C ALA A 254 20.69 1.15 -10.09
N ARG A 255 19.69 2.05 -10.13
CA ARG A 255 19.77 3.36 -10.79
C ARG A 255 20.86 4.25 -10.18
N LYS A 256 20.88 4.36 -8.85
CA LYS A 256 21.92 5.10 -8.10
C LYS A 256 23.33 4.52 -8.32
N ALA A 257 23.44 3.20 -8.47
CA ALA A 257 24.72 2.56 -8.76
C ALA A 257 25.20 2.84 -10.20
N THR A 258 24.30 2.89 -11.18
CA THR A 258 24.63 3.30 -12.56
C THR A 258 24.99 4.78 -12.66
N GLU A 259 24.27 5.66 -11.96
CA GLU A 259 24.55 7.11 -11.90
C GLU A 259 25.92 7.38 -11.24
N ALA A 260 26.24 6.68 -10.14
CA ALA A 260 27.54 6.78 -9.48
C ALA A 260 28.71 6.18 -10.31
N GLY A 261 28.44 5.13 -11.09
CA GLY A 261 29.40 4.54 -12.01
C GLY A 261 29.75 5.45 -13.19
N GLN A 262 28.78 6.21 -13.69
CA GLN A 262 28.99 7.20 -14.76
C GLN A 262 29.73 8.45 -14.25
N ALA A 263 29.53 8.86 -12.99
CA ALA A 263 30.23 10.00 -12.41
C ALA A 263 31.75 9.73 -12.15
N ASN A 264 32.15 8.47 -11.96
CA ASN A 264 33.56 8.09 -11.76
C ASN A 264 34.31 7.72 -13.05
N GLY A 265 33.63 7.69 -14.20
CA GLY A 265 34.21 7.38 -15.50
C GLY A 265 34.82 8.60 -16.19
N LYS A 266 35.85 9.23 -15.61
CA LYS A 266 36.68 10.19 -16.36
C LYS A 266 37.50 9.40 -17.39
N PRO A 267 37.42 9.67 -18.70
CA PRO A 267 38.19 8.91 -19.68
C PRO A 267 39.68 9.18 -19.47
N ALA A 268 40.45 8.12 -19.24
CA ALA A 268 41.90 8.19 -19.31
C ALA A 268 42.28 8.53 -20.76
N GLU A 269 42.86 9.71 -20.96
CA GLU A 269 43.49 10.10 -22.22
C GLU A 269 44.49 9.03 -22.64
N ALA A 270 44.17 8.34 -23.72
CA ALA A 270 45.06 7.43 -24.40
C ALA A 270 46.17 8.23 -25.08
N ASN A 271 47.28 8.46 -24.37
CA ASN A 271 48.49 9.00 -24.99
C ASN A 271 49.29 7.85 -25.65
N GLY A 272 48.74 7.35 -26.77
CA GLY A 272 49.35 6.32 -27.61
C GLY A 272 50.01 6.94 -28.84
N LYS A 273 51.33 7.09 -28.76
CA LYS A 273 52.24 7.44 -29.86
C LYS A 273 51.98 6.55 -31.10
N PRO A 274 51.83 7.07 -32.34
CA PRO A 274 51.56 6.24 -33.50
C PRO A 274 52.84 5.52 -33.95
N ALA A 275 52.84 4.19 -33.92
CA ALA A 275 53.85 3.35 -34.56
C ALA A 275 53.36 2.96 -35.97
N ALA A 276 54.31 2.96 -36.90
CA ALA A 276 54.14 2.82 -38.33
C ALA A 276 53.40 1.53 -38.77
N ALA A 277 52.65 1.67 -39.85
CA ALA A 277 51.96 0.59 -40.57
C ALA A 277 52.94 -0.41 -41.20
N PRO A 278 52.59 -1.71 -41.25
CA PRO A 278 53.01 -2.60 -42.32
C PRO A 278 51.87 -2.87 -43.31
N ALA A 279 52.29 -3.04 -44.56
CA ALA A 279 51.51 -3.17 -45.79
C ALA A 279 50.67 -4.47 -45.89
N PRO A 280 49.73 -4.57 -46.86
CA PRO A 280 48.68 -5.57 -46.87
C PRO A 280 49.15 -6.90 -47.49
N THR A 281 48.80 -8.02 -46.86
CA THR A 281 48.91 -9.35 -47.45
C THR A 281 47.55 -9.80 -47.98
N THR A 282 47.53 -10.10 -49.27
CA THR A 282 46.43 -10.62 -50.08
C THR A 282 45.83 -11.94 -49.56
N PRO A 283 44.50 -12.14 -49.63
CA PRO A 283 43.87 -13.43 -49.35
C PRO A 283 43.96 -14.37 -50.57
N GLY A 284 44.46 -15.59 -50.35
CA GLY A 284 44.37 -16.70 -51.30
C GLY A 284 43.02 -17.42 -51.21
N PRO A 285 42.53 -18.06 -52.29
CA PRO A 285 41.16 -18.55 -52.37
C PRO A 285 40.99 -19.94 -51.74
N THR A 286 39.76 -20.15 -51.29
CA THR A 286 39.18 -21.30 -50.60
C THR A 286 38.92 -22.53 -51.48
N THR A 287 39.25 -23.72 -50.90
CA THR A 287 38.63 -25.07 -50.99
C THR A 287 38.56 -25.85 -52.32
N PRO A 288 38.38 -27.20 -52.32
CA PRO A 288 37.96 -28.13 -51.24
C PRO A 288 39.04 -29.06 -50.66
#